data_AF-A0A3G3JY31-F1
#
_entry.id   AF-A0A3G3JY31-F1
#
_cell.length_a   1.000
_cell.length_b   1.000
_cell.length_c   1.000
_cell.angle_alpha   90.00
_cell.angle_beta   90.00
_cell.angle_gamma   90.00
#
_symmetry.space_group_name_H-M   'P 1'
#
loop_
_entity.id
_entity.type
_entity.pdbx_description
1 polymer ?
#
loop_
_entity_poly.entity_id
_entity_poly.type
_entity_poly.pdbx_seq_one_letter_code
_entity_poly.pdbx_strand_id
1 'polypeptide(L)'
;MKRKRVVVGFLLLVIWILSGCTETITDKVTEKKIKVIEKVDPSLTEVEVETDGMLASFVYDGPDPFGIGNKVLADMNYYKQNDIARGDIVVFSTKNKKNQDTDMARVVGLPGETVRIDKGQVYIDDKMLDTFYGNDSTSENNDSWDPVTLKDGEYYILADVRWRGFNDSQTAGPFRKEDILGKILGYKKR
;
A
#
# COMPACT_ATOMS: atom_id res chain seq x y z
N MET A 1 -35.02 -58.84 -39.67
CA MET A 1 -34.53 -58.52 -38.30
C MET A 1 -33.58 -57.33 -38.35
N LYS A 2 -33.75 -56.38 -37.42
CA LYS A 2 -33.25 -55.00 -37.46
C LYS A 2 -31.73 -54.89 -37.19
N ARG A 3 -31.09 -53.97 -37.92
CA ARG A 3 -29.70 -53.49 -37.76
C ARG A 3 -29.42 -53.00 -36.33
N LYS A 4 -28.22 -53.22 -35.82
CA LYS A 4 -27.61 -52.36 -34.79
C LYS A 4 -26.18 -52.02 -35.18
N ARG A 5 -25.99 -50.78 -35.67
CA ARG A 5 -24.68 -50.14 -35.80
C ARG A 5 -24.29 -49.65 -34.41
N VAL A 6 -23.15 -50.08 -33.90
CA VAL A 6 -22.55 -49.53 -32.69
C VAL A 6 -21.80 -48.26 -33.08
N VAL A 7 -22.30 -47.11 -32.63
CA VAL A 7 -21.60 -45.83 -32.75
C VAL A 7 -20.81 -45.65 -31.45
N VAL A 8 -19.49 -45.76 -31.53
CA VAL A 8 -18.59 -45.42 -30.42
C VAL A 8 -18.39 -43.90 -30.47
N GLY A 9 -19.08 -43.17 -29.60
CA GLY A 9 -18.90 -41.73 -29.45
C GLY A 9 -17.62 -41.45 -28.67
N PHE A 10 -16.63 -40.86 -29.34
CA PHE A 10 -15.43 -40.30 -28.70
C PHE A 10 -15.83 -38.99 -28.01
N LEU A 11 -15.96 -39.01 -26.69
CA LEU A 11 -16.17 -37.80 -25.90
C LEU A 11 -14.82 -37.08 -25.77
N LEU A 12 -14.54 -36.14 -26.66
CA LEU A 12 -13.42 -35.21 -26.53
C LEU A 12 -13.69 -34.29 -25.33
N LEU A 13 -13.14 -34.64 -24.17
CA LEU A 13 -13.11 -33.78 -22.99
C LEU A 13 -12.12 -32.65 -23.28
N VAL A 14 -12.60 -31.54 -23.84
CA VAL A 14 -11.81 -30.32 -24.01
C VAL A 14 -11.64 -29.71 -22.62
N ILE A 15 -10.53 -30.02 -21.96
CA ILE A 15 -10.10 -29.32 -20.75
C ILE A 15 -9.69 -27.93 -21.20
N TRP A 16 -10.59 -26.96 -21.02
CA TRP A 16 -10.26 -25.54 -21.09
C TRP A 16 -9.33 -25.24 -19.92
N ILE A 17 -8.02 -25.32 -20.18
CA ILE A 17 -7.04 -24.68 -19.31
C ILE A 17 -7.26 -23.18 -19.52
N LEU A 18 -8.15 -22.60 -18.71
CA LEU A 18 -8.19 -21.16 -18.50
C LEU A 18 -6.84 -20.81 -17.88
N SER A 19 -5.86 -20.51 -18.73
CA SER A 19 -4.74 -19.66 -18.35
C SER A 19 -5.35 -18.31 -18.01
N GLY A 20 -5.89 -18.20 -16.78
CA GLY A 20 -6.24 -16.92 -16.21
C GLY A 20 -4.95 -16.12 -16.21
N CYS A 21 -4.83 -15.18 -17.14
CA CYS A 21 -3.86 -14.12 -16.97
C CYS A 21 -4.23 -13.45 -15.65
N THR A 22 -3.46 -13.72 -14.61
CA THR A 22 -3.59 -12.99 -13.34
C THR A 22 -3.20 -11.56 -13.67
N GLU A 23 -4.20 -10.73 -13.94
CA GLU A 23 -3.97 -9.31 -14.18
C GLU A 23 -3.33 -8.70 -12.93
N THR A 24 -2.30 -7.88 -13.13
CA THR A 24 -1.60 -7.18 -12.05
C THR A 24 -1.87 -5.69 -12.15
N ILE A 25 -1.89 -5.02 -11.01
CA ILE A 25 -1.86 -3.56 -10.93
C ILE A 25 -0.42 -3.17 -10.65
N THR A 26 0.11 -2.23 -11.44
CA THR A 26 1.48 -1.72 -11.29
C THR A 26 1.46 -0.24 -11.00
N ASP A 27 2.51 0.25 -10.38
CA ASP A 27 2.77 1.67 -10.16
C ASP A 27 4.18 1.97 -10.66
N LYS A 28 4.24 2.68 -11.79
CA LYS A 28 5.50 3.07 -12.45
C LYS A 28 5.94 4.48 -12.09
N VAL A 29 5.13 5.20 -11.32
CA VAL A 29 5.37 6.61 -10.98
C VAL A 29 6.07 6.70 -9.63
N THR A 30 5.64 5.90 -8.65
CA THR A 30 6.20 5.93 -7.31
C THR A 30 7.62 5.36 -7.31
N GLU A 31 8.58 6.19 -6.94
CA GLU A 31 9.97 5.78 -6.77
C GLU A 31 10.15 5.05 -5.43
N LYS A 32 10.98 4.00 -5.42
CA LYS A 32 11.33 3.26 -4.21
C LYS A 32 12.09 4.11 -3.19
N LYS A 33 12.93 5.02 -3.67
CA LYS A 33 13.74 5.90 -2.82
C LYS A 33 13.02 7.23 -2.67
N ILE A 34 12.80 7.64 -1.43
CA ILE A 34 12.32 8.99 -1.13
C ILE A 34 13.40 10.03 -1.47
N LYS A 35 12.96 11.19 -1.96
CA LYS A 35 13.84 12.24 -2.50
C LYS A 35 14.67 12.93 -1.40
N VAL A 36 15.95 13.16 -1.68
CA VAL A 36 16.80 14.08 -0.91
C VAL A 36 16.49 15.51 -1.33
N ILE A 37 16.18 16.37 -0.35
CA ILE A 37 15.91 17.79 -0.56
C ILE A 37 17.12 18.60 -0.06
N GLU A 38 17.84 19.23 -0.98
CA GLU A 38 19.03 20.03 -0.66
C GLU A 38 18.66 21.41 -0.10
N LYS A 39 17.67 22.06 -0.71
CA LYS A 39 17.14 23.35 -0.27
C LYS A 39 15.67 23.17 0.10
N VAL A 40 15.39 23.23 1.40
CA VAL A 40 14.04 23.07 1.94
C VAL A 40 13.24 24.32 1.64
N ASP A 41 12.08 24.15 0.99
CA ASP A 41 11.10 25.21 0.83
C ASP A 41 10.48 25.53 2.21
N PRO A 42 10.41 26.80 2.65
CA PRO A 42 9.85 27.17 3.95
C PRO A 42 8.39 26.75 4.19
N SER A 43 7.64 26.41 3.12
CA SER A 43 6.28 25.89 3.22
C SER A 43 6.20 24.43 3.69
N LEU A 44 7.31 23.69 3.62
CA LEU A 44 7.37 22.31 4.06
C LEU A 44 7.49 22.22 5.58
N THR A 45 6.83 21.21 6.15
CA THR A 45 6.85 20.90 7.57
C THR A 45 7.80 19.75 7.83
N GLU A 46 8.69 19.89 8.82
CA GLU A 46 9.45 18.75 9.34
C GLU A 46 8.53 17.89 10.20
N VAL A 47 8.43 16.60 9.88
CA VAL A 47 7.65 15.61 10.62
C VAL A 47 8.63 14.58 11.18
N GLU A 48 8.58 14.38 12.49
CA GLU A 48 9.40 13.37 13.16
C GLU A 48 8.82 11.97 12.93
N VAL A 49 9.71 11.00 12.75
CA VAL A 49 9.34 9.60 12.55
C VAL A 49 9.22 8.94 13.91
N GLU A 50 8.00 8.60 14.31
CA GLU A 50 7.69 8.03 15.63
C GLU A 50 7.58 6.51 15.62
N THR A 51 7.31 5.91 14.45
CA THR A 51 7.15 4.46 14.25
C THR A 51 8.10 3.96 13.17
N ASP A 52 8.43 2.67 13.18
CA ASP A 52 9.27 2.04 12.16
C ASP A 52 8.46 1.30 11.09
N GLY A 53 7.16 1.61 10.96
CA GLY A 53 6.30 1.05 9.92
C GLY A 53 6.76 1.35 8.49
N MET A 54 7.52 2.44 8.29
CA MET A 54 8.08 2.81 6.98
C MET A 54 9.53 2.34 6.77
N LEU A 55 10.11 1.63 7.73
CA LEU A 55 11.49 1.15 7.71
C LEU A 55 11.64 -0.17 6.92
N ALA A 56 11.16 -0.19 5.68
CA ALA A 56 11.05 -1.42 4.88
C ALA A 56 12.37 -1.90 4.25
N SER A 57 13.49 -1.20 4.45
CA SER A 57 14.78 -1.65 3.94
C SER A 57 15.94 -1.49 4.91
N PHE A 58 16.50 -2.62 5.30
CA PHE A 58 17.89 -2.73 5.79
C PHE A 58 18.94 -2.43 4.69
N VAL A 59 18.53 -2.04 3.47
CA VAL A 59 19.36 -1.94 2.26
C VAL A 59 19.38 -0.50 1.71
N TYR A 60 19.59 0.47 2.59
CA TYR A 60 20.09 1.77 2.19
C TYR A 60 21.58 1.82 2.52
N ASP A 61 22.44 1.99 1.52
CA ASP A 61 23.80 2.50 1.73
C ASP A 61 23.68 3.94 2.25
N GLY A 62 23.42 4.08 3.56
CA GLY A 62 23.14 5.35 4.23
C GLY A 62 22.04 5.25 5.29
N PRO A 63 21.88 6.28 6.13
CA PRO A 63 20.83 6.30 7.15
C PRO A 63 19.44 6.32 6.47
N ASP A 64 18.60 5.35 6.81
CA ASP A 64 17.21 5.31 6.34
C ASP A 64 16.47 6.56 6.85
N PRO A 65 15.85 7.37 5.97
CA PRO A 65 15.12 8.56 6.38
C PRO A 65 13.95 8.27 7.32
N PHE A 66 13.42 7.04 7.34
CA PHE A 66 12.35 6.58 8.22
C PHE A 66 12.85 5.88 9.50
N GLY A 67 14.11 6.06 9.87
CA GLY A 67 14.58 5.69 11.22
C GLY A 67 13.87 6.52 12.31
N ILE A 68 13.49 5.88 13.41
CA ILE A 68 12.83 6.56 14.55
C ILE A 68 13.68 7.75 15.03
N GLY A 69 13.03 8.90 15.26
CA GLY A 69 13.65 10.17 15.63
C GLY A 69 14.29 10.94 14.46
N ASN A 70 14.33 10.38 13.25
CA ASN A 70 14.65 11.15 12.06
C ASN A 70 13.48 12.06 11.69
N LYS A 71 13.77 13.02 10.80
CA LYS A 71 12.79 13.97 10.28
C LYS A 71 12.66 13.86 8.78
N VAL A 72 11.43 13.79 8.31
CA VAL A 72 11.03 13.87 6.91
C VAL A 72 10.31 15.19 6.64
N LEU A 73 10.16 15.54 5.37
CA LEU A 73 9.57 16.79 4.93
C LEU A 73 8.21 16.51 4.29
N ALA A 74 7.17 17.11 4.86
CA ALA A 74 5.80 17.01 4.41
C ALA A 74 5.30 18.33 3.82
N ASP A 75 4.51 18.26 2.75
CA ASP A 75 3.62 19.34 2.35
C ASP A 75 2.21 19.06 2.90
N MET A 76 1.85 19.81 3.95
CA MET A 76 0.57 19.72 4.65
C MET A 76 -0.59 20.37 3.87
N ASN A 77 -0.32 21.00 2.73
CA ASN A 77 -1.32 21.59 1.85
C ASN A 77 -1.43 20.85 0.51
N TYR A 78 -0.60 19.84 0.27
CA TYR A 78 -0.50 19.12 -1.01
C TYR A 78 -1.87 18.69 -1.55
N TYR A 79 -2.70 18.08 -0.71
CA TYR A 79 -4.01 17.54 -1.11
C TYR A 79 -5.15 18.56 -1.18
N LYS A 80 -4.87 19.86 -0.94
CA LYS A 80 -5.83 20.94 -1.23
C LYS A 80 -5.96 21.20 -2.73
N GLN A 81 -4.91 20.86 -3.50
CA GLN A 81 -4.82 21.13 -4.94
C GLN A 81 -4.51 19.89 -5.77
N ASN A 82 -4.17 18.78 -5.12
CA ASN A 82 -3.84 17.51 -5.77
C ASN A 82 -4.74 16.39 -5.22
N ASP A 83 -5.01 15.40 -6.05
CA ASP A 83 -5.67 14.18 -5.61
C ASP A 83 -4.69 13.27 -4.86
N ILE A 84 -5.24 12.46 -3.96
CA ILE A 84 -4.47 11.43 -3.25
C ILE A 84 -4.25 10.27 -4.22
N ALA A 85 -3.00 9.89 -4.43
CA ALA A 85 -2.62 8.82 -5.34
C ALA A 85 -2.16 7.57 -4.58
N ARG A 86 -2.37 6.40 -5.18
CA ARG A 86 -1.74 5.17 -4.70
C ARG A 86 -0.23 5.35 -4.74
N GLY A 87 0.45 4.85 -3.72
CA GLY A 87 1.89 4.98 -3.58
C GLY A 87 2.33 6.22 -2.81
N ASP A 88 1.45 7.20 -2.57
CA ASP A 88 1.78 8.37 -1.76
C ASP A 88 2.10 7.96 -0.31
N ILE A 89 3.19 8.49 0.24
CA ILE A 89 3.47 8.42 1.68
C ILE A 89 2.81 9.63 2.31
N VAL A 90 1.93 9.40 3.28
CA VAL A 90 1.10 10.45 3.87
C VAL A 90 1.33 10.58 5.36
N VAL A 91 1.22 11.80 5.85
CA VAL A 91 0.95 12.06 7.27
C VAL A 91 -0.55 11.96 7.46
N PHE A 92 -1.00 11.15 8.42
CA PHE A 92 -2.41 10.98 8.70
C PHE A 92 -2.72 11.07 10.19
N SER A 93 -3.93 11.51 10.49
CA SER A 93 -4.49 11.59 11.83
C SER A 93 -4.85 10.18 12.32
N THR A 94 -4.21 9.70 13.39
CA THR A 94 -4.53 8.38 13.96
C THR A 94 -5.96 8.35 14.52
N LYS A 95 -6.66 7.22 14.45
CA LYS A 95 -8.00 7.12 15.05
C LYS A 95 -7.98 7.03 16.58
N ASN A 96 -6.87 6.54 17.15
CA ASN A 96 -6.68 6.42 18.59
C ASN A 96 -5.59 7.38 19.08
N LYS A 97 -6.01 8.50 19.67
CA LYS A 97 -5.13 9.60 20.14
C LYS A 97 -4.41 9.35 21.46
N LYS A 98 -4.51 8.14 22.05
CA LYS A 98 -3.97 7.89 23.39
C LYS A 98 -2.43 7.95 23.45
N ASN A 99 -1.77 7.53 22.38
CA ASN A 99 -0.31 7.39 22.36
C ASN A 99 0.37 8.31 21.33
N GLN A 100 -0.33 8.61 20.23
CA GLN A 100 0.24 9.31 19.08
C GLN A 100 -0.88 9.95 18.27
N ASP A 101 -0.75 11.24 17.96
CA ASP A 101 -1.78 12.00 17.25
C ASP A 101 -1.71 11.82 15.73
N THR A 102 -0.52 11.64 15.18
CA THR A 102 -0.31 11.49 13.73
C THR A 102 0.70 10.40 13.46
N ASP A 103 0.52 9.67 12.38
CA ASP A 103 1.49 8.67 11.93
C ASP A 103 1.74 8.83 10.42
N MET A 104 2.66 8.04 9.87
CA MET A 104 2.94 8.04 8.44
C MET A 104 2.95 6.63 7.85
N ALA A 105 2.29 6.49 6.72
CA ALA A 105 2.19 5.24 5.98
C ALA A 105 1.84 5.52 4.52
N ARG A 106 1.79 4.47 3.69
CA ARG A 106 1.52 4.59 2.27
C ARG A 106 0.05 4.42 1.96
N VAL A 107 -0.49 5.22 1.04
CA VAL A 107 -1.82 4.96 0.46
C VAL A 107 -1.70 3.78 -0.49
N VAL A 108 -2.36 2.69 -0.14
CA VAL A 108 -2.31 1.42 -0.89
C VAL A 108 -3.64 1.11 -1.56
N GLY A 109 -4.78 1.53 -1.02
CA GLY A 109 -6.11 1.36 -1.62
C GLY A 109 -6.84 2.69 -1.83
N LEU A 110 -7.56 2.82 -2.93
CA LEU A 110 -8.31 4.01 -3.33
C LEU A 110 -9.83 3.81 -3.20
N PRO A 111 -10.63 4.90 -3.16
CA PRO A 111 -12.08 4.80 -3.04
C PRO A 111 -12.72 3.83 -4.04
N GLY A 112 -13.63 2.99 -3.55
CA GLY A 112 -14.35 1.99 -4.35
C GLY A 112 -13.63 0.65 -4.55
N GLU A 113 -12.35 0.56 -4.18
CA GLU A 113 -11.56 -0.67 -4.35
C GLU A 113 -11.74 -1.66 -3.19
N THR A 114 -11.53 -2.93 -3.46
CA THR A 114 -11.40 -3.97 -2.43
C THR A 114 -9.94 -4.32 -2.20
N VAL A 115 -9.44 -4.06 -0.99
CA VAL A 115 -8.07 -4.38 -0.58
C VAL A 115 -8.06 -5.70 0.17
N ARG A 116 -7.21 -6.64 -0.26
CA ARG A 116 -6.94 -7.90 0.44
C ARG A 116 -5.44 -8.03 0.64
N ILE A 117 -5.03 -8.53 1.79
CA ILE A 117 -3.63 -8.87 2.05
C ILE A 117 -3.56 -10.35 2.32
N ASP A 118 -2.70 -11.06 1.59
CA ASP A 118 -2.44 -12.47 1.80
C ASP A 118 -0.93 -12.72 1.85
N LYS A 119 -0.45 -13.19 3.01
CA LYS A 119 0.97 -13.48 3.28
C LYS A 119 1.89 -12.31 2.95
N GLY A 120 1.51 -11.10 3.36
CA GLY A 120 2.27 -9.88 3.08
C GLY A 120 2.06 -9.30 1.67
N GLN A 121 1.46 -10.04 0.73
CA GLN A 121 1.15 -9.52 -0.60
C GLN A 121 -0.20 -8.82 -0.63
N VAL A 122 -0.23 -7.60 -1.17
CA VAL A 122 -1.44 -6.81 -1.39
C VAL A 122 -2.09 -7.19 -2.73
N TYR A 123 -3.41 -7.26 -2.70
CA TYR A 123 -4.29 -7.41 -3.85
C TYR A 123 -5.35 -6.31 -3.83
N ILE A 124 -5.65 -5.76 -5.00
CA ILE A 124 -6.66 -4.73 -5.22
C ILE A 124 -7.64 -5.27 -6.25
N ASP A 125 -8.91 -5.42 -5.88
CA ASP A 125 -9.94 -6.06 -6.71
C ASP A 125 -9.48 -7.41 -7.26
N ASP A 126 -8.91 -8.23 -6.37
CA ASP A 126 -8.30 -9.55 -6.64
C ASP A 126 -7.09 -9.57 -7.59
N LYS A 127 -6.61 -8.41 -8.05
CA LYS A 127 -5.39 -8.28 -8.85
C LYS A 127 -4.20 -8.02 -7.95
N MET A 128 -3.09 -8.71 -8.20
CA MET A 128 -1.86 -8.53 -7.43
C MET A 128 -1.32 -7.11 -7.65
N LEU A 129 -1.02 -6.40 -6.56
CA LEU A 129 -0.32 -5.12 -6.62
C LEU A 129 1.19 -5.39 -6.79
N ASP A 130 1.63 -5.40 -8.05
CA ASP A 130 3.01 -5.64 -8.46
C ASP A 130 3.81 -4.34 -8.39
N THR A 131 4.19 -3.98 -7.17
CA THR A 131 5.00 -2.79 -6.84
C THR A 131 6.00 -3.13 -5.74
N PHE A 132 7.01 -2.28 -5.54
CA PHE A 132 8.00 -2.50 -4.48
C PHE A 132 7.42 -2.45 -3.06
N TYR A 133 6.22 -1.87 -2.90
CA TYR A 133 5.50 -1.74 -1.63
C TYR A 133 4.26 -2.66 -1.56
N GLY A 134 3.94 -3.36 -2.65
CA GLY A 134 2.83 -4.31 -2.71
C GLY A 134 3.10 -5.56 -1.88
N ASN A 135 4.36 -5.92 -1.67
CA ASN A 135 4.78 -7.01 -0.81
C ASN A 135 5.70 -6.52 0.31
N ASP A 136 5.49 -7.01 1.53
CA ASP A 136 6.40 -6.79 2.64
C ASP A 136 7.41 -7.94 2.74
N SER A 137 8.66 -7.67 2.39
CA SER A 137 9.76 -8.64 2.45
C SER A 137 10.21 -9.01 3.86
N THR A 138 9.80 -8.25 4.88
CA THR A 138 10.10 -8.53 6.29
C THR A 138 9.05 -9.43 6.95
N SER A 139 7.91 -9.61 6.30
CA SER A 139 6.84 -10.50 6.77
C SER A 139 7.33 -11.94 6.82
N GLU A 140 6.95 -12.68 7.87
CA GLU A 140 7.16 -14.12 7.95
C GLU A 140 6.18 -14.92 7.05
N ASN A 141 5.47 -14.24 6.12
CA ASN A 141 4.42 -14.79 5.25
C ASN A 141 3.17 -15.29 6.01
N ASN A 142 2.94 -14.79 7.22
CA ASN A 142 1.75 -15.06 8.03
C ASN A 142 0.79 -13.86 8.13
N ASP A 143 1.18 -12.73 7.54
CA ASP A 143 0.41 -11.49 7.52
C ASP A 143 -0.71 -11.56 6.48
N SER A 144 -1.88 -12.06 6.87
CA SER A 144 -3.08 -12.10 6.05
C SER A 144 -4.25 -11.43 6.77
N TRP A 145 -5.01 -10.63 6.02
CA TRP A 145 -6.22 -9.95 6.50
C TRP A 145 -7.39 -10.16 5.55
N ASP A 146 -8.59 -10.18 6.11
CA ASP A 146 -9.82 -10.28 5.34
C ASP A 146 -9.97 -9.08 4.38
N PRO A 147 -10.60 -9.28 3.21
CA PRO A 147 -10.84 -8.20 2.26
C PRO A 147 -11.65 -7.05 2.86
N VAL A 148 -11.26 -5.83 2.52
CA VAL A 148 -11.97 -4.59 2.89
C VAL A 148 -12.33 -3.83 1.62
N THR A 149 -13.63 -3.70 1.36
CA THR A 149 -14.15 -2.83 0.30
C THR A 149 -14.29 -1.40 0.81
N LEU A 150 -13.57 -0.49 0.17
CA LEU A 150 -13.52 0.93 0.50
C LEU A 150 -14.74 1.66 -0.06
N LYS A 151 -15.37 2.50 0.77
CA LYS A 151 -16.44 3.39 0.31
C LYS A 151 -15.88 4.60 -0.41
N ASP A 152 -16.78 5.41 -0.96
CA ASP A 152 -16.44 6.72 -1.51
C ASP A 152 -15.70 7.57 -0.47
N GLY A 153 -14.54 8.09 -0.87
CA GLY A 153 -13.68 8.92 -0.01
C GLY A 153 -12.88 8.16 1.06
N GLU A 154 -12.96 6.83 1.12
CA GLU A 154 -12.13 6.00 2.00
C GLU A 154 -10.86 5.51 1.29
N TYR A 155 -9.76 5.51 2.02
CA TYR A 155 -8.44 5.09 1.57
C TYR A 155 -7.91 4.02 2.50
N TYR A 156 -7.20 3.04 1.93
CA TYR A 156 -6.47 2.06 2.71
C TYR A 156 -5.02 2.52 2.84
N ILE A 157 -4.69 3.09 3.99
CA ILE A 157 -3.34 3.49 4.39
C ILE A 157 -2.66 2.29 5.06
N LEU A 158 -1.43 1.96 4.65
CA LEU A 158 -0.73 0.74 5.04
C LEU A 158 0.77 1.03 5.22
N ALA A 159 1.33 0.59 6.35
CA ALA A 159 2.77 0.61 6.57
C ALA A 159 3.51 -0.31 5.58
N ASP A 160 4.70 0.09 5.15
CA ASP A 160 5.52 -0.76 4.27
C ASP A 160 6.02 -2.03 5.01
N VAL A 161 6.18 -1.95 6.34
CA VAL A 161 6.43 -3.06 7.27
C VAL A 161 5.14 -3.40 8.02
N ARG A 162 4.48 -4.50 7.65
CA ARG A 162 3.08 -4.80 8.02
C ARG A 162 2.89 -5.02 9.50
N TRP A 163 3.74 -5.83 10.13
CA TRP A 163 3.69 -6.13 11.56
C TRP A 163 4.04 -4.91 12.46
N ARG A 164 4.49 -3.81 11.87
CA ARG A 164 4.75 -2.51 12.53
C ARG A 164 3.68 -1.45 12.25
N GLY A 165 2.63 -1.79 11.50
CA GLY A 165 1.49 -0.92 11.20
C GLY A 165 0.55 -0.74 12.38
N PHE A 166 1.00 -0.08 13.46
CA PHE A 166 0.22 0.01 14.70
C PHE A 166 -1.03 0.89 14.59
N ASN A 167 -1.00 1.91 13.72
CA ASN A 167 -2.07 2.89 13.57
C ASN A 167 -2.72 2.90 12.17
N ASP A 168 -2.32 2.01 11.27
CA ASP A 168 -2.76 2.03 9.88
C ASP A 168 -4.11 1.30 9.67
N SER A 169 -4.50 1.06 8.42
CA SER A 169 -5.81 0.48 8.12
C SER A 169 -5.95 -0.99 8.54
N GLN A 170 -4.84 -1.69 8.82
CA GLN A 170 -4.87 -3.06 9.32
C GLN A 170 -5.45 -3.12 10.73
N THR A 171 -5.14 -2.13 11.57
CA THR A 171 -5.58 -2.07 12.98
C THR A 171 -6.76 -1.15 13.20
N ALA A 172 -6.87 -0.08 12.40
CA ALA A 172 -7.85 0.98 12.58
C ALA A 172 -8.96 1.01 11.52
N GLY A 173 -8.85 0.20 10.46
CA GLY A 173 -9.71 0.27 9.28
C GLY A 173 -9.48 1.52 8.41
N PRO A 174 -10.22 1.68 7.31
CA PRO A 174 -9.97 2.73 6.30
C PRO A 174 -10.03 4.16 6.82
N PHE A 175 -9.27 5.06 6.21
CA PHE A 175 -9.20 6.48 6.57
C PHE A 175 -9.94 7.34 5.55
N ARG A 176 -10.51 8.45 5.99
CA ARG A 176 -11.16 9.40 5.07
C ARG A 176 -10.17 10.43 4.55
N LYS A 177 -10.55 11.14 3.48
CA LYS A 177 -9.73 12.23 2.91
C LYS A 177 -9.33 13.27 3.96
N GLU A 178 -10.22 13.61 4.89
CA GLU A 178 -9.97 14.56 5.97
C GLU A 178 -8.96 14.08 7.02
N ASP A 179 -8.74 12.76 7.13
CA ASP A 179 -7.73 12.20 8.03
C ASP A 179 -6.31 12.28 7.42
N ILE A 180 -6.21 12.46 6.10
CA ILE A 180 -4.95 12.54 5.36
C ILE A 180 -4.48 14.00 5.32
N LEU A 181 -3.47 14.30 6.14
CA LEU A 181 -3.09 15.68 6.46
C LEU A 181 -2.09 16.27 5.46
N GLY A 182 -1.21 15.45 4.89
CA GLY A 182 -0.15 15.95 4.01
C GLY A 182 0.60 14.83 3.32
N LYS A 183 1.37 15.19 2.29
CA LYS A 183 2.22 14.27 1.55
C LYS A 183 3.66 14.41 1.99
N ILE A 184 4.32 13.30 2.32
CA ILE A 184 5.76 13.27 2.52
C ILE A 184 6.45 13.38 1.14
N LEU A 185 7.29 14.40 0.98
CA LEU A 185 7.96 14.70 -0.29
C LEU A 185 9.43 14.27 -0.32
N GLY A 186 10.06 14.16 0.86
CA GLY A 186 11.49 14.00 0.93
C GLY A 186 12.04 14.03 2.34
N TYR A 187 13.36 14.13 2.44
CA TYR A 187 14.07 14.42 3.68
C TYR A 187 15.24 15.36 3.40
N LYS A 188 15.65 16.11 4.43
CA LYS A 188 16.73 17.07 4.30
C LYS A 188 18.08 16.35 4.16
N LYS A 189 18.93 16.81 3.23
CA LYS A 189 20.33 16.39 3.16
C LYS A 189 21.05 16.76 4.47
N ARG A 190 21.65 15.77 5.12
CA ARG A 190 22.50 15.98 6.31
C ARG A 190 23.84 16.58 5.92
#